data_AF-A0A954A9B5-F1
#
_entry.id   AF-A0A954A9B5-F1
#
_cell.length_a   1.000
_cell.length_b   1.000
_cell.length_c   1.000
_cell.angle_alpha   90.00
_cell.angle_beta   90.00
_cell.angle_gamma   90.00
#
_symmetry.space_group_name_H-M   'P 1'
#
loop_
_entity.id
_entity.type
_entity.pdbx_description
1 polymer ?
#
loop_
_entity_poly.entity_id
_entity_poly.type
_entity_poly.pdbx_seq_one_letter_code
_entity_poly.pdbx_strand_id
1 'polypeptide(L)'
;MLRTKPSKLCHVILWDTDTDECIHGSWFRGRIDPTRCDLSWDGEWMVYVARGYEQRRWTGICRPPRLRTIVDTSDVHRWGGGFFVAGTMLYVDEDWNDPAPRPELPFAIEDLRPSRGEAFTVLMHRLERDGWTRKGEFGEMRRGAKGANICVGDPGWQSVEKLLSRRESEISRPVLPAKRSR
;
A
#
# COMPACT_ATOMS: atom_id res chain seq x y z
N MET A 1 3.32 9.65 -6.11
CA MET A 1 2.06 10.29 -5.65
C MET A 1 0.94 10.07 -6.68
N LEU A 2 -0.30 9.81 -6.22
CA LEU A 2 -1.50 9.72 -7.07
C LEU A 2 -2.48 10.83 -6.71
N ARG A 3 -2.90 11.64 -7.69
CA ARG A 3 -3.85 12.73 -7.49
C ARG A 3 -5.13 12.50 -8.28
N THR A 4 -6.28 12.47 -7.61
CA THR A 4 -7.60 12.35 -8.25
C THR A 4 -8.30 13.72 -8.32
N LYS A 5 -8.86 14.06 -9.47
CA LYS A 5 -9.80 15.19 -9.61
C LYS A 5 -11.25 14.70 -9.39
N PRO A 6 -12.26 15.59 -9.28
CA PRO A 6 -13.68 15.18 -9.20
C PRO A 6 -14.14 14.35 -10.41
N SER A 7 -13.50 14.55 -11.57
CA SER A 7 -13.61 13.67 -12.72
C SER A 7 -12.83 12.37 -12.48
N LYS A 8 -13.28 11.22 -13.01
CA LYS A 8 -12.57 9.91 -12.97
C LYS A 8 -11.24 9.99 -13.75
N LEU A 9 -10.32 10.79 -13.27
CA LEU A 9 -9.07 11.19 -13.90
C LEU A 9 -8.00 11.26 -12.80
N CYS A 10 -6.98 10.42 -12.95
CA CYS A 10 -5.84 10.32 -12.07
C CYS A 10 -4.60 10.86 -12.78
N HIS A 11 -3.78 11.62 -12.06
CA HIS A 11 -2.45 12.03 -12.52
C HIS A 11 -1.39 11.30 -11.68
N VAL A 12 -0.48 10.61 -12.36
CA VAL A 12 0.70 10.00 -11.75
C VAL A 12 1.81 11.05 -11.68
N ILE A 13 2.33 11.29 -10.49
CA ILE A 13 3.44 12.21 -10.26
C ILE A 13 4.50 11.43 -9.48
N LEU A 14 5.73 11.44 -9.99
CA LEU A 14 6.89 10.98 -9.23
C LEU A 14 7.44 12.18 -8.45
N TRP A 15 7.70 11.99 -7.17
CA TRP A 15 8.30 13.00 -6.31
C TRP A 15 9.62 12.44 -5.83
N ASP A 16 10.70 13.11 -6.20
CA ASP A 16 12.04 12.87 -5.67
C ASP A 16 12.16 13.66 -4.37
N THR A 17 12.32 12.95 -3.26
CA THR A 17 12.39 13.56 -1.93
C THR A 17 13.76 14.13 -1.58
N ASP A 18 14.81 13.75 -2.31
CA ASP A 18 16.17 14.25 -2.10
C ASP A 18 16.33 15.62 -2.74
N THR A 19 15.73 15.81 -3.92
CA THR A 19 15.78 17.06 -4.68
C THR A 19 14.54 17.94 -4.52
N ASP A 20 13.48 17.39 -3.90
CA ASP A 20 12.14 17.99 -3.82
C ASP A 20 11.49 18.26 -5.19
N GLU A 21 11.89 17.52 -6.22
CA GLU A 21 11.38 17.69 -7.57
C GLU A 21 10.15 16.82 -7.86
N CYS A 22 9.14 17.42 -8.49
CA CYS A 22 7.95 16.72 -8.95
C CYS A 22 8.00 16.49 -10.48
N ILE A 23 8.14 15.23 -10.88
CA ILE A 23 8.14 14.83 -12.29
C ILE A 23 6.71 14.41 -12.69
N HIS A 24 6.14 15.17 -13.62
CA HIS A 24 4.78 14.94 -14.11
C HIS A 24 4.71 13.77 -15.10
N GLY A 25 3.75 12.88 -14.85
CA GLY A 25 3.58 11.64 -15.59
C GLY A 25 2.32 11.56 -16.44
N SER A 26 1.83 10.33 -16.59
CA SER A 26 0.63 10.06 -17.36
C SER A 26 -0.65 10.56 -16.66
N TRP A 27 -1.57 11.06 -17.47
CA TRP A 27 -2.97 11.19 -17.10
C TRP A 27 -3.71 9.89 -17.45
N PHE A 28 -4.45 9.36 -16.47
CA PHE A 28 -5.20 8.13 -16.61
C PHE A 28 -6.69 8.38 -16.35
N ARG A 29 -7.54 8.13 -17.35
CA ARG A 29 -9.00 8.25 -17.24
C ARG A 29 -9.59 7.01 -16.58
N GLY A 30 -9.53 6.97 -15.26
CA GLY A 30 -10.07 5.90 -14.43
C GLY A 30 -9.79 6.15 -12.96
N ARG A 31 -9.64 5.08 -12.19
CA ARG A 31 -9.17 5.12 -10.81
C ARG A 31 -7.97 4.21 -10.65
N ILE A 32 -7.02 4.63 -9.84
CA ILE A 32 -5.93 3.80 -9.34
C ILE A 32 -6.16 3.64 -7.83
N ASP A 33 -6.01 2.43 -7.30
CA ASP A 33 -6.23 2.15 -5.88
C ASP A 33 -4.91 2.28 -5.08
N PRO A 34 -4.68 3.40 -4.37
CA PRO A 34 -3.41 3.62 -3.68
C PRO A 34 -3.13 2.60 -2.57
N THR A 35 -4.16 1.92 -2.05
CA THR A 35 -4.01 0.91 -0.99
C THR A 35 -3.48 -0.42 -1.52
N ARG A 36 -3.42 -0.58 -2.84
CA ARG A 36 -3.01 -1.81 -3.54
C ARG A 36 -1.90 -1.56 -4.56
N CYS A 37 -1.26 -0.40 -4.49
CA CYS A 37 -0.11 -0.05 -5.32
C CYS A 37 1.15 0.00 -4.47
N ASP A 38 2.30 -0.14 -5.10
CA ASP A 38 3.60 0.03 -4.46
C ASP A 38 4.70 0.38 -5.47
N LEU A 39 5.79 0.95 -4.96
CA LEU A 39 6.99 1.26 -5.74
C LEU A 39 8.11 0.30 -5.35
N SER A 40 8.93 -0.08 -6.32
CA SER A 40 10.18 -0.80 -6.05
C SER A 40 11.13 0.08 -5.24
N TRP A 41 12.09 -0.56 -4.56
CA TRP A 41 13.06 0.12 -3.70
C TRP A 41 13.92 1.16 -4.41
N ASP A 42 14.18 0.95 -5.70
CA ASP A 42 14.90 1.87 -6.58
C ASP A 42 13.98 2.92 -7.25
N GLY A 43 12.66 2.82 -7.05
CA GLY A 43 11.66 3.68 -7.67
C GLY A 43 11.44 3.46 -9.17
N GLU A 44 12.16 2.52 -9.80
CA GLU A 44 12.07 2.30 -11.25
C GLU A 44 10.80 1.58 -11.69
N TRP A 45 10.13 0.89 -10.78
CA TRP A 45 8.96 0.06 -11.06
C TRP A 45 7.81 0.38 -10.12
N MET A 46 6.60 0.26 -10.65
CA MET A 46 5.36 0.42 -9.90
C MET A 46 4.42 -0.73 -10.24
N VAL A 47 3.91 -1.39 -9.20
CA VAL A 47 2.73 -2.26 -9.30
C VAL A 47 1.51 -1.43 -8.91
N TYR A 48 0.41 -1.58 -9.65
CA TYR A 48 -0.80 -0.81 -9.39
C TYR A 48 -2.07 -1.55 -9.76
N VAL A 49 -3.16 -1.28 -9.03
CA VAL A 49 -4.51 -1.69 -9.43
C VAL A 49 -5.21 -0.51 -10.08
N ALA A 50 -5.70 -0.71 -11.30
CA ALA A 50 -6.46 0.30 -12.03
C ALA A 50 -7.88 -0.17 -12.34
N ARG A 51 -8.80 0.79 -12.46
CA ARG A 51 -10.18 0.60 -12.91
C ARG A 51 -10.49 1.58 -14.03
N GLY A 52 -10.74 1.05 -15.22
CA GLY A 52 -11.02 1.81 -16.44
C GLY A 52 -12.49 2.20 -16.60
N TYR A 53 -12.82 2.75 -17.79
CA TYR A 53 -14.15 3.24 -18.13
C TYR A 53 -15.24 2.15 -18.09
N GLU A 54 -14.93 0.96 -18.60
CA GLU A 54 -15.83 -0.21 -18.65
C GLU A 54 -15.95 -0.96 -17.31
N GLN A 55 -15.50 -0.33 -16.21
CA GLN A 55 -15.41 -0.95 -14.89
C GLN A 55 -14.47 -2.16 -14.79
N ARG A 56 -13.79 -2.53 -15.89
CA ARG A 56 -12.70 -3.50 -15.89
C ARG A 56 -11.62 -3.05 -14.93
N ARG A 57 -11.24 -3.98 -14.05
CA ARG A 57 -10.11 -3.87 -13.12
C ARG A 57 -9.00 -4.78 -13.60
N TRP A 58 -7.78 -4.35 -13.36
CA TRP A 58 -6.59 -5.15 -13.59
C TRP A 58 -5.49 -4.67 -12.65
N THR A 59 -4.52 -5.54 -12.41
CA THR A 59 -3.24 -5.13 -11.85
C THR A 59 -2.24 -4.98 -12.98
N GLY A 60 -1.50 -3.89 -12.97
CA GLY A 60 -0.46 -3.60 -13.95
C GLY A 60 0.87 -3.33 -13.28
N ILE A 61 1.94 -3.58 -14.03
CA ILE A 61 3.31 -3.19 -13.70
C ILE A 61 3.78 -2.19 -14.75
N CYS A 62 4.36 -1.07 -14.33
CA CYS A 62 4.91 -0.05 -15.24
C CYS A 62 6.19 0.59 -14.68
N ARG A 63 6.82 1.42 -15.50
CA ARG A 63 7.90 2.32 -15.07
C ARG A 63 7.37 3.73 -14.83
N PRO A 64 7.25 4.21 -13.57
CA PRO A 64 6.79 5.56 -13.29
C PRO A 64 7.76 6.62 -13.84
N PRO A 65 7.31 7.86 -14.09
CA PRO A 65 5.94 8.35 -13.88
C PRO A 65 5.00 8.03 -15.07
N ARG A 66 5.47 7.27 -16.07
CA ARG A 66 4.66 6.87 -17.23
C ARG A 66 3.82 5.64 -16.90
N LEU A 67 2.50 5.78 -16.93
CA LEU A 67 1.56 4.67 -16.70
C LEU A 67 1.37 3.82 -17.97
N ARG A 68 2.49 3.39 -18.58
CA ARG A 68 2.48 2.43 -19.68
C ARG A 68 2.65 1.03 -19.09
N THR A 69 1.55 0.27 -19.07
CA THR A 69 1.56 -1.13 -18.63
C THR A 69 2.58 -1.95 -19.43
N ILE A 70 3.45 -2.65 -18.73
CA ILE A 70 4.44 -3.58 -19.28
C ILE A 70 3.96 -5.02 -19.11
N VAL A 71 3.38 -5.34 -17.96
CA VAL A 71 2.70 -6.59 -17.66
C VAL A 71 1.39 -6.26 -16.96
N ASP A 72 0.31 -6.95 -17.29
CA ASP A 72 -0.93 -6.93 -16.53
C ASP A 72 -1.50 -8.33 -16.33
N THR A 73 -2.48 -8.42 -15.46
CA THR A 73 -3.36 -9.59 -15.38
C THR A 73 -4.44 -9.50 -16.44
N SER A 74 -4.58 -10.58 -17.21
CA SER A 74 -5.57 -10.73 -18.26
C SER A 74 -7.00 -10.77 -17.71
N ASP A 75 -7.17 -11.29 -16.49
CA ASP A 75 -8.48 -11.50 -15.86
C ASP A 75 -8.96 -10.40 -14.92
N VAL A 76 -10.28 -10.16 -14.98
CA VAL A 76 -10.99 -9.15 -14.19
C VAL A 76 -11.33 -9.68 -12.80
N HIS A 77 -10.33 -9.82 -11.93
CA HIS A 77 -10.57 -10.25 -10.56
C HIS A 77 -11.04 -9.10 -9.65
N ARG A 78 -11.78 -9.46 -8.60
CA ARG A 78 -12.25 -8.50 -7.57
C ARG A 78 -11.07 -7.96 -6.74
N TRP A 79 -10.01 -8.75 -6.66
CA TRP A 79 -8.79 -8.58 -5.86
C TRP A 79 -7.60 -8.40 -6.79
N GLY A 80 -6.46 -7.98 -6.24
CA GLY A 80 -5.29 -7.64 -7.03
C GLY A 80 -4.44 -6.56 -6.37
N GLY A 81 -3.33 -6.24 -7.02
CA GLY A 81 -2.30 -5.35 -6.51
C GLY A 81 -1.10 -6.13 -6.02
N GLY A 82 -0.16 -5.41 -5.42
CA GLY A 82 1.06 -6.05 -4.93
C GLY A 82 1.94 -5.09 -4.18
N PHE A 83 3.00 -5.65 -3.61
CA PHE A 83 4.03 -4.89 -2.89
C PHE A 83 5.40 -5.56 -3.03
N PHE A 84 6.43 -4.73 -3.07
CA PHE A 84 7.81 -5.18 -3.15
C PHE A 84 8.33 -5.54 -1.77
N VAL A 85 8.73 -6.79 -1.55
CA VAL A 85 9.37 -7.19 -0.28
C VAL A 85 10.85 -6.87 -0.30
N ALA A 86 11.46 -6.95 -1.49
CA ALA A 86 12.86 -6.64 -1.74
C ALA A 86 12.99 -6.06 -3.15
N GLY A 87 14.17 -5.54 -3.51
CA GLY A 87 14.44 -5.03 -4.86
C GLY A 87 14.29 -6.12 -5.95
N THR A 88 14.31 -7.39 -5.56
CA THR A 88 14.26 -8.55 -6.45
C THR A 88 12.99 -9.39 -6.30
N MET A 89 12.01 -8.96 -5.48
CA MET A 89 10.82 -9.76 -5.20
C MET A 89 9.56 -8.91 -5.04
N LEU A 90 8.53 -9.23 -5.83
CA LEU A 90 7.20 -8.65 -5.81
C LEU A 90 6.17 -9.73 -5.42
N TYR A 91 5.40 -9.50 -4.35
CA TYR A 91 4.19 -10.28 -4.08
C TYR A 91 2.96 -9.63 -4.72
N VAL A 92 2.07 -10.45 -5.28
CA VAL A 92 0.82 -10.02 -5.89
C VAL A 92 -0.40 -10.69 -5.26
N ASP A 93 -1.45 -9.93 -5.00
CA ASP A 93 -2.72 -10.38 -4.37
C ASP A 93 -3.71 -10.93 -5.41
N GLU A 94 -3.20 -11.74 -6.34
CA GLU A 94 -3.97 -12.46 -7.35
C GLU A 94 -3.17 -13.64 -7.88
N ASP A 95 -3.84 -14.60 -8.54
CA ASP A 95 -3.14 -15.66 -9.26
C ASP A 95 -2.48 -15.07 -10.50
N TRP A 96 -1.19 -14.80 -10.41
CA TRP A 96 -0.41 -14.28 -11.53
C TRP A 96 0.22 -15.42 -12.32
N ASN A 97 -0.53 -16.51 -12.50
CA ASN A 97 -0.06 -17.73 -13.16
C ASN A 97 -0.46 -17.80 -14.65
N ASP A 98 -0.64 -16.64 -15.30
CA ASP A 98 -0.93 -16.57 -16.74
C ASP A 98 0.25 -17.13 -17.56
N PRO A 99 0.03 -18.15 -18.41
CA PRO A 99 1.07 -18.76 -19.25
C PRO A 99 1.56 -17.86 -20.40
N ALA A 100 1.02 -16.66 -20.58
CA ALA A 100 1.49 -15.73 -21.61
C ALA A 100 2.99 -15.37 -21.43
N PRO A 101 3.77 -15.29 -22.52
CA PRO A 101 5.15 -14.84 -22.46
C PRO A 101 5.24 -13.43 -21.88
N ARG A 102 6.12 -13.23 -20.91
CA ARG A 102 6.34 -11.93 -20.26
C ARG A 102 7.69 -11.36 -20.67
N PRO A 103 7.83 -10.03 -20.73
CA PRO A 103 9.15 -9.43 -20.75
C PRO A 103 9.91 -9.86 -19.50
N GLU A 104 11.24 -9.97 -19.63
CA GLU A 104 12.11 -10.21 -18.49
C GLU A 104 12.04 -9.01 -17.53
N LEU A 105 11.75 -9.30 -16.26
CA LEU A 105 11.69 -8.32 -15.19
C LEU A 105 12.90 -8.54 -14.26
N PRO A 106 13.46 -7.48 -13.67
CA PRO A 106 14.60 -7.59 -12.76
C PRO A 106 14.23 -8.15 -11.37
N PHE A 107 13.00 -8.64 -11.19
CA PHE A 107 12.49 -9.20 -9.96
C PHE A 107 11.56 -10.39 -10.25
N ALA A 108 11.51 -11.32 -9.29
CA ALA A 108 10.55 -12.41 -9.29
C ALA A 108 9.15 -11.89 -8.88
N ILE A 109 8.11 -12.57 -9.37
CA ILE A 109 6.72 -12.33 -8.99
C ILE A 109 6.18 -13.60 -8.35
N GLU A 110 5.65 -13.49 -7.15
CA GLU A 110 5.03 -14.59 -6.41
C GLU A 110 3.61 -14.25 -5.95
N ASP A 111 2.73 -15.26 -5.89
CA ASP A 111 1.38 -15.10 -5.36
C ASP A 111 1.42 -14.91 -3.84
N LEU A 112 0.68 -13.91 -3.34
CA LEU A 112 0.47 -13.68 -1.92
C LEU A 112 -0.53 -14.69 -1.34
N ARG A 113 -0.09 -15.93 -1.08
CA ARG A 113 -0.93 -16.96 -0.42
C ARG A 113 -0.76 -16.87 1.10
N PRO A 114 -1.86 -16.92 1.90
CA PRO A 114 -3.24 -17.26 1.55
C PRO A 114 -4.17 -16.06 1.30
N SER A 115 -3.66 -14.82 1.17
CA SER A 115 -4.51 -13.66 0.93
C SER A 115 -5.19 -13.75 -0.43
N ARG A 116 -6.47 -14.10 -0.45
CA ARG A 116 -7.31 -14.02 -1.64
C ARG A 116 -8.51 -13.13 -1.32
N GLY A 117 -8.22 -11.86 -1.05
CA GLY A 117 -9.25 -10.83 -1.09
C GLY A 117 -9.66 -10.15 0.22
N GLU A 118 -8.76 -10.06 1.19
CA GLU A 118 -8.96 -9.05 2.22
C GLU A 118 -8.73 -7.65 1.62
N ALA A 119 -9.58 -6.68 1.99
CA ALA A 119 -9.62 -5.40 1.28
C ALA A 119 -8.30 -4.61 1.33
N PHE A 120 -7.46 -4.89 2.34
CA PHE A 120 -6.29 -4.11 2.71
C PHE A 120 -4.99 -4.93 2.85
N THR A 121 -4.93 -6.20 2.41
CA THR A 121 -3.74 -7.06 2.65
C THR A 121 -2.44 -6.40 2.17
N VAL A 122 -2.45 -5.88 0.93
CA VAL A 122 -1.30 -5.19 0.34
C VAL A 122 -0.87 -4.00 1.20
N LEU A 123 -1.82 -3.17 1.65
CA LEU A 123 -1.54 -2.03 2.52
C LEU A 123 -0.93 -2.48 3.86
N MET A 124 -1.47 -3.54 4.48
CA MET A 124 -0.98 -4.03 5.77
C MET A 124 0.47 -4.51 5.67
N HIS A 125 0.81 -5.32 4.67
CA HIS A 125 2.18 -5.77 4.49
C HIS A 125 3.14 -4.64 4.13
N ARG A 126 2.71 -3.63 3.36
CA ARG A 126 3.51 -2.43 3.10
C ARG A 126 3.79 -1.67 4.39
N LEU A 127 2.78 -1.49 5.24
CA LEU A 127 2.95 -0.84 6.54
C LEU A 127 3.97 -1.59 7.41
N GLU A 128 3.86 -2.91 7.50
CA GLU A 128 4.82 -3.76 8.24
C GLU A 128 6.24 -3.63 7.70
N ARG A 129 6.41 -3.74 6.38
CA ARG A 129 7.68 -3.55 5.69
C ARG A 129 8.28 -2.17 5.96
N ASP A 130 7.45 -1.13 5.94
CA ASP A 130 7.85 0.27 6.13
C ASP A 130 8.03 0.64 7.62
N GLY A 131 8.15 -0.35 8.51
CA GLY A 131 8.47 -0.15 9.92
C GLY A 131 7.28 0.27 10.78
N TRP A 132 6.06 -0.07 10.38
CA TRP A 132 4.86 0.10 11.19
C TRP A 132 4.46 -1.22 11.84
N THR A 133 3.86 -1.14 13.01
CA THR A 133 3.31 -2.31 13.71
C THR A 133 1.85 -2.05 14.04
N ARG A 134 1.03 -3.07 13.82
CA ARG A 134 -0.38 -3.08 14.19
C ARG A 134 -0.49 -2.93 15.71
N LYS A 135 -1.29 -1.97 16.19
CA LYS A 135 -1.66 -1.93 17.60
C LYS A 135 -2.85 -2.84 17.81
N GLY A 136 -2.74 -3.82 18.71
CA GLY A 136 -3.87 -4.67 19.11
C GLY A 136 -4.69 -5.26 17.95
N GLU A 137 -5.91 -5.66 18.25
CA GLU A 137 -6.83 -6.27 17.29
C GLU A 137 -7.50 -5.23 16.37
N PHE A 138 -8.14 -5.72 15.30
CA PHE A 138 -9.02 -4.91 14.47
C PHE A 138 -10.24 -4.41 15.26
N GLY A 139 -10.63 -3.17 14.96
CA GLY A 139 -11.85 -2.59 15.52
C GLY A 139 -13.09 -3.31 15.04
N GLU A 140 -14.22 -3.02 15.67
CA GLU A 140 -15.50 -3.61 15.30
C GLU A 140 -16.11 -2.86 14.11
N MET A 141 -16.50 -3.60 13.07
CA MET A 141 -17.21 -3.04 11.92
C MET A 141 -18.67 -2.77 12.27
N ARG A 142 -19.08 -1.51 12.20
CA ARG A 142 -20.45 -1.07 12.45
C ARG A 142 -21.01 -0.32 11.25
N ARG A 143 -22.34 -0.38 11.08
CA ARG A 143 -23.03 0.37 10.03
C ARG A 143 -23.36 1.77 10.53
N GLY A 144 -22.78 2.78 9.89
CA GLY A 144 -23.02 4.19 10.19
C GLY A 144 -24.35 4.72 9.64
N ALA A 145 -24.70 5.94 10.03
CA ALA A 145 -25.99 6.60 9.80
C ALA A 145 -26.41 6.83 8.32
N LYS A 146 -25.61 6.37 7.35
CA LYS A 146 -25.91 6.42 5.91
C LYS A 146 -25.54 5.13 5.17
N GLY A 147 -25.48 4.01 5.89
CA GLY A 147 -25.09 2.72 5.34
C GLY A 147 -23.59 2.54 5.07
N ALA A 148 -22.77 3.55 5.41
CA ALA A 148 -21.31 3.43 5.37
C ALA A 148 -20.83 2.48 6.47
N ASN A 149 -19.85 1.63 6.16
CA ASN A 149 -19.19 0.82 7.18
C ASN A 149 -18.17 1.69 7.91
N ILE A 150 -18.20 1.70 9.24
CA ILE A 150 -17.29 2.42 10.12
C ILE A 150 -16.59 1.39 11.00
N CYS A 151 -15.26 1.46 11.07
CA CYS A 151 -14.48 0.68 12.02
C CYS A 151 -14.39 1.47 13.33
N VAL A 152 -14.92 0.91 14.43
CA VAL A 152 -14.96 1.56 15.75
C VAL A 152 -13.97 0.89 16.68
N GLY A 153 -13.21 1.70 17.42
CA GLY A 153 -12.21 1.19 18.36
C GLY A 153 -10.97 0.60 17.71
N ASP A 154 -10.69 0.94 16.44
CA ASP A 154 -9.46 0.55 15.76
C ASP A 154 -8.27 1.36 16.32
N PRO A 155 -7.35 0.74 17.07
CA PRO A 155 -6.17 1.43 17.62
C PRO A 155 -5.12 1.77 16.55
N GLY A 156 -5.28 1.28 15.32
CA GLY A 156 -4.47 1.63 14.14
C GLY A 156 -3.07 1.05 14.14
N TRP A 157 -2.15 1.80 13.52
CA TRP A 157 -0.76 1.43 13.31
C TRP A 157 0.18 2.43 13.99
N GLN A 158 1.33 1.97 14.48
CA GLN A 158 2.36 2.83 15.06
C GLN A 158 3.73 2.55 14.45
N SER A 159 4.51 3.59 14.20
CA SER A 159 5.90 3.43 13.76
C SER A 159 6.77 2.86 14.87
N VAL A 160 7.65 1.92 14.50
CA VAL A 160 8.58 1.25 15.43
C VAL A 160 9.50 2.26 16.12
N GLU A 161 9.96 3.29 15.40
CA GLU A 161 10.80 4.37 15.94
C GLU A 161 10.13 5.15 17.09
N LYS A 162 8.83 5.43 16.96
CA LYS A 162 8.04 6.07 18.04
C LYS A 162 7.80 5.14 19.22
N LEU A 163 7.96 3.84 19.03
CA LEU A 163 7.80 2.82 20.07
C LEU A 163 9.09 2.68 20.90
N LEU A 164 10.25 2.72 20.24
CA LEU A 164 11.58 2.72 20.88
C LEU A 164 11.80 3.98 21.71
N SER A 165 11.56 5.16 21.13
CA SER A 165 11.71 6.45 21.85
C SER A 165 10.78 6.57 23.08
N ARG A 166 9.56 6.02 23.02
CA ARG A 166 8.67 5.96 24.19
C ARG A 166 9.21 5.06 25.30
N ARG A 167 9.70 3.86 24.96
CA ARG A 167 10.28 2.93 25.95
C ARG A 167 11.49 3.55 26.64
N GLU A 168 12.36 4.23 25.91
CA GLU A 168 13.51 4.93 26.49
C GLU A 168 13.08 6.07 27.43
N SER A 169 12.05 6.82 27.06
CA SER A 169 11.49 7.89 27.89
C SER A 169 10.78 7.38 29.16
N GLU A 170 10.23 6.17 29.14
CA GLU A 170 9.59 5.54 30.30
C GLU A 170 10.62 4.95 31.26
N ILE A 171 11.73 4.43 30.72
CA ILE A 171 12.87 3.91 31.52
C ILE A 171 13.64 5.06 32.21
N SER A 172 13.73 6.26 31.60
CA SER A 172 14.46 7.39 32.19
C SER A 172 13.64 8.26 33.16
N ARG A 173 12.36 7.91 33.39
CA ARG A 173 11.55 8.65 34.38
C ARG A 173 12.07 8.41 35.80
N PRO A 174 12.51 9.45 36.53
CA PRO A 174 12.91 9.28 37.91
C PRO A 174 11.72 8.83 38.75
N VAL A 175 11.87 7.73 39.48
CA VAL A 175 10.90 7.28 40.47
C VAL A 175 10.91 8.30 41.61
N LEU A 176 9.89 9.16 41.66
CA LEU A 176 9.75 10.10 42.76
C LEU A 176 9.55 9.33 44.08
N PRO A 177 10.29 9.65 45.15
CA PRO A 177 10.14 8.95 46.41
C PRO A 177 8.74 9.19 46.98
N ALA A 178 8.10 8.10 47.42
CA ALA A 178 6.78 8.13 48.02
C ALA A 178 6.76 9.09 49.23
N LYS A 179 5.89 10.11 49.19
CA LYS A 179 5.66 11.00 50.34
C LYS A 179 5.14 10.17 51.51
N ARG A 180 5.94 10.04 52.56
CA ARG A 180 5.47 9.52 53.86
C ARG A 180 4.45 10.49 54.44
N SER A 181 3.23 10.01 54.65
CA SER A 181 2.18 10.73 55.37
C SER A 181 2.58 10.90 56.84
N ARG A 182 2.34 12.09 57.40
CA ARG A 182 2.24 12.31 58.85
C ARG A 182 0.77 12.35 59.22
#